data_AF-A0A5J4UZ79-F1
#
_entry.id   AF-A0A5J4UZ79-F1
#
_cell.length_a   1.000
_cell.length_b   1.000
_cell.length_c   1.000
_cell.angle_alpha   90.00
_cell.angle_beta   90.00
_cell.angle_gamma   90.00
#
_symmetry.space_group_name_H-M   'P 1'
#
loop_
_entity.id
_entity.type
_entity.pdbx_description
1 polymer ?
#
loop_
_entity_poly.entity_id
_entity_poly.type
_entity_poly.pdbx_seq_one_letter_code
_entity_poly.pdbx_strand_id
1 'polypeptide(L)'
;VNPSGTNYNEGIRIAKATNGLSQIQFGCDPAQQSGQIQGQWAAGIMIRQDTMSQEFVICLTSDFGNDNRGLRISADGNTLSFNGSVIAGTGATNGASNGSVSYSAGNPILWSLNSVDTNGGFYSNGTNICWRARPITLGSVPP
;
A
#
# COMPACT_ATOMS: atom_id res chain seq x y z
N VAL A 1 25.96 14.16 5.50
CA VAL A 1 27.03 13.41 6.20
C VAL A 1 28.14 13.23 5.19
N ASN A 2 29.39 13.60 5.50
CA ASN A 2 30.46 13.73 4.49
C ASN A 2 31.28 12.43 4.39
N PRO A 3 31.16 11.61 3.32
CA PRO A 3 31.92 10.37 3.18
C PRO A 3 33.34 10.65 2.65
N SER A 4 34.32 9.83 3.05
CA SER A 4 35.75 10.01 2.71
C SER A 4 36.38 8.77 2.06
N GLY A 5 35.63 7.97 1.30
CA GLY A 5 36.13 6.71 0.73
C GLY A 5 35.56 6.37 -0.66
N THR A 6 36.39 5.82 -1.53
CA THR A 6 36.14 5.64 -2.97
C THR A 6 34.85 4.90 -3.36
N ASN A 7 34.35 3.97 -2.53
CA ASN A 7 33.12 3.20 -2.78
C ASN A 7 31.98 3.44 -1.76
N TYR A 8 32.22 4.28 -0.73
CA TYR A 8 31.23 4.63 0.32
C TYR A 8 30.73 6.07 0.19
N ASN A 9 31.09 6.67 -0.92
CA ASN A 9 30.71 8.01 -1.32
C ASN A 9 29.22 8.12 -1.69
N GLU A 10 28.58 6.97 -1.96
CA GLU A 10 27.13 6.77 -2.09
C GLU A 10 26.37 7.02 -0.78
N GLY A 11 26.38 8.27 -0.33
CA GLY A 11 25.91 8.65 1.00
C GLY A 11 24.42 8.93 1.08
N ILE A 12 24.01 9.41 2.27
CA ILE A 12 22.68 9.94 2.53
C ILE A 12 22.72 11.47 2.41
N ARG A 13 21.87 12.04 1.54
CA ARG A 13 21.63 13.49 1.48
C ARG A 13 20.29 13.81 2.13
N ILE A 14 20.30 14.74 3.08
CA ILE A 14 19.08 15.30 3.70
C ILE A 14 19.01 16.76 3.27
N ALA A 15 17.97 17.14 2.54
CA ALA A 15 17.85 18.49 2.00
C ALA A 15 16.39 18.95 1.92
N LYS A 16 16.21 20.26 2.05
CA LYS A 16 14.98 20.96 1.66
C LYS A 16 15.28 21.84 0.46
N ALA A 17 14.60 21.60 -0.66
CA ALA A 17 14.76 22.35 -1.88
C ALA A 17 13.90 23.62 -1.87
N THR A 18 14.32 24.63 -2.64
CA THR A 18 13.61 25.92 -2.78
C THR A 18 12.22 25.78 -3.39
N ASN A 19 11.98 24.71 -4.15
CA ASN A 19 10.67 24.35 -4.70
C ASN A 19 9.75 23.65 -3.68
N GLY A 20 10.16 23.57 -2.41
CA GLY A 20 9.34 23.04 -1.33
C GLY A 20 9.52 21.54 -1.04
N LEU A 21 10.21 20.79 -1.90
CA LEU A 21 10.52 19.37 -1.64
C LEU A 21 11.42 19.21 -0.41
N SER A 22 11.17 18.18 0.39
CA SER A 22 12.00 17.84 1.56
C SER A 22 12.28 16.34 1.53
N GLN A 23 13.54 15.93 1.36
CA GLN A 23 13.84 14.52 1.11
C GLN A 23 15.15 14.04 1.73
N ILE A 24 15.16 12.75 2.01
CA ILE A 24 16.32 11.92 2.31
C ILE A 24 16.59 11.10 1.05
N GLN A 25 17.76 11.25 0.44
CA GLN A 25 18.19 10.49 -0.74
C GLN A 25 19.23 9.45 -0.35
N PHE A 26 19.16 8.28 -0.97
CA PHE A 26 20.05 7.13 -0.78
C PHE A 26 20.71 6.77 -2.12
N GLY A 27 22.02 6.53 -2.12
CA GLY A 27 22.78 6.31 -3.36
C GLY A 27 23.12 7.64 -4.06
N CYS A 28 23.64 8.61 -3.31
CA CYS A 28 24.08 9.90 -3.86
C CYS A 28 25.56 9.88 -4.24
N ASP A 29 25.93 10.33 -5.43
CA ASP A 29 27.32 10.63 -5.79
C ASP A 29 27.72 11.99 -5.19
N PRO A 30 28.83 12.11 -4.44
CA PRO A 30 29.27 13.37 -3.84
C PRO A 30 29.80 14.36 -4.88
N ALA A 31 30.27 13.89 -6.03
CA ALA A 31 30.68 14.74 -7.15
C ALA A 31 29.45 15.27 -7.92
N GLN A 32 28.33 14.55 -7.86
CA GLN A 32 27.10 14.97 -8.53
C GLN A 32 26.23 15.86 -7.63
N GLN A 33 26.17 17.15 -7.97
CA GLN A 33 25.39 18.14 -7.23
C GLN A 33 24.01 18.41 -7.85
N SER A 34 23.75 17.93 -9.07
CA SER A 34 22.52 18.14 -9.82
C SER A 34 22.15 16.93 -10.69
N GLY A 35 20.91 16.88 -11.16
CA GLY A 35 20.41 15.78 -11.99
C GLY A 35 20.00 14.53 -11.20
N GLN A 36 19.41 13.57 -11.91
CA GLN A 36 19.01 12.28 -11.35
C GLN A 36 20.18 11.28 -11.47
N ILE A 37 20.32 10.42 -10.46
CA ILE A 37 21.29 9.31 -10.47
C ILE A 37 20.51 8.02 -10.67
N GLN A 38 20.95 7.17 -11.59
CA GLN A 38 20.30 5.89 -11.84
C GLN A 38 20.35 5.02 -10.57
N GLY A 39 19.22 4.43 -10.18
CA GLY A 39 19.13 3.59 -8.99
C GLY A 39 19.08 4.33 -7.66
N GLN A 40 19.10 5.67 -7.66
CA GLN A 40 18.96 6.47 -6.45
C GLN A 40 17.52 6.42 -5.93
N TRP A 41 17.38 6.17 -4.63
CA TRP A 41 16.10 6.18 -3.94
C TRP A 41 15.94 7.43 -3.09
N ALA A 42 14.70 7.85 -2.85
CA ALA A 42 14.40 8.91 -1.91
C ALA A 42 13.17 8.60 -1.07
N ALA A 43 13.18 9.10 0.16
CA ALA A 43 12.04 9.16 1.07
C ALA A 43 11.82 10.63 1.46
N GLY A 44 10.60 11.16 1.30
CA GLY A 44 10.37 12.57 1.58
C GLY A 44 8.99 13.07 1.21
N ILE A 45 8.84 14.39 1.27
CA ILE A 45 7.65 15.12 0.87
C ILE A 45 7.74 15.46 -0.62
N MET A 46 6.81 14.91 -1.38
CA MET A 46 6.53 15.28 -2.76
C MET A 46 5.45 16.35 -2.79
N ILE A 47 5.59 17.33 -3.69
CA ILE A 47 4.51 18.27 -4.00
C ILE A 47 3.91 17.87 -5.35
N ARG A 48 2.66 17.42 -5.32
CA ARG A 48 1.85 17.22 -6.54
C ARG A 48 1.67 18.56 -7.25
N GLN A 49 1.94 18.60 -8.55
CA GLN A 49 1.91 19.86 -9.32
C GLN A 49 0.48 20.35 -9.63
N ASP A 50 -0.49 19.45 -9.70
CA ASP A 50 -1.88 19.75 -10.04
C ASP A 50 -2.66 20.35 -8.86
N THR A 51 -2.42 19.83 -7.67
CA THR A 51 -3.16 20.14 -6.44
C THR A 51 -2.32 20.86 -5.40
N MET A 52 -1.00 20.99 -5.62
CA MET A 52 -0.03 21.49 -4.65
C MET A 52 -0.04 20.72 -3.32
N SER A 53 -0.56 19.49 -3.32
CA SER A 53 -0.66 18.65 -2.13
C SER A 53 0.69 18.04 -1.77
N GLN A 54 0.99 17.99 -0.47
CA GLN A 54 2.22 17.42 0.06
C GLN A 54 2.01 15.94 0.46
N GLU A 55 2.50 15.02 -0.35
CA GLU A 55 2.43 13.57 -0.08
C GLU A 55 3.75 13.07 0.49
N PHE A 56 3.71 12.10 1.41
CA PHE A 56 4.92 11.39 1.83
C PHE A 56 5.17 10.22 0.89
N VAL A 57 6.38 10.14 0.33
CA VAL A 57 6.70 9.22 -0.77
C VAL A 57 8.03 8.53 -0.54
N ILE A 58 8.09 7.24 -0.85
CA ILE A 58 9.31 6.44 -0.98
C ILE A 58 9.37 5.83 -2.38
N CYS A 59 10.30 6.28 -3.21
CA CYS A 59 10.45 5.81 -4.59
C CYS A 59 11.86 6.05 -5.14
N LEU A 60 12.13 5.57 -6.36
CA LEU A 60 13.28 6.03 -7.14
C LEU A 60 13.16 7.53 -7.39
N THR A 61 14.27 8.28 -7.36
CA THR A 61 14.22 9.73 -7.64
C THR A 61 13.80 10.04 -9.09
N SER A 62 13.94 9.09 -10.01
CA SER A 62 13.37 9.13 -11.36
C SER A 62 11.84 9.12 -11.38
N ASP A 63 11.22 8.58 -10.34
CA ASP A 63 9.78 8.35 -10.23
C ASP A 63 9.05 9.39 -9.37
N PHE A 64 9.77 10.40 -8.84
CA PHE A 64 9.22 11.43 -7.95
C PHE A 64 8.19 12.36 -8.60
N GLY A 65 7.99 12.29 -9.92
CA GLY A 65 6.91 12.98 -10.64
C GLY A 65 5.77 12.05 -11.08
N ASN A 66 5.88 10.75 -10.84
CA ASN A 66 4.97 9.73 -11.37
C ASN A 66 4.04 9.23 -10.27
N ASP A 67 2.74 9.51 -10.40
CA ASP A 67 1.72 9.15 -9.40
C ASP A 67 1.53 7.65 -9.18
N ASN A 68 1.92 6.84 -10.16
CA ASN A 68 1.76 5.40 -10.12
C ASN A 68 3.06 4.67 -9.73
N ARG A 69 3.96 5.31 -8.97
CA ARG A 69 5.26 4.75 -8.62
C ARG A 69 5.61 4.97 -7.15
N GLY A 70 6.16 3.92 -6.53
CA GLY A 70 6.62 3.92 -5.15
C GLY A 70 5.52 3.73 -4.12
N LEU A 71 5.91 3.84 -2.84
CA LEU A 71 5.01 3.86 -1.68
C LEU A 71 4.61 5.32 -1.40
N ARG A 72 3.31 5.60 -1.29
CA ARG A 72 2.79 6.96 -1.09
C ARG A 72 1.74 7.01 0.01
N ILE A 73 1.82 8.02 0.86
CA ILE A 73 0.79 8.43 1.81
C ILE A 73 0.24 9.78 1.35
N SER A 74 -1.08 9.87 1.18
CA SER A 74 -1.76 11.09 0.78
C SER A 74 -1.57 12.23 1.78
N ALA A 75 -1.74 13.47 1.33
CA ALA A 75 -1.55 14.66 2.17
C ALA A 75 -2.47 14.72 3.41
N ASP A 76 -3.65 14.11 3.33
CA ASP A 76 -4.59 14.00 4.44
C ASP A 76 -4.32 12.79 5.36
N GLY A 77 -3.34 11.95 5.01
CA GLY A 77 -2.98 10.75 5.76
C GLY A 77 -3.96 9.58 5.63
N ASN A 78 -5.01 9.70 4.81
CA ASN A 78 -6.07 8.69 4.74
C ASN A 78 -5.80 7.56 3.74
N THR A 79 -4.94 7.79 2.75
CA THR A 79 -4.69 6.86 1.64
C THR A 79 -3.23 6.42 1.62
N LEU A 80 -2.99 5.11 1.68
CA LEU A 80 -1.70 4.49 1.44
C LEU A 80 -1.76 3.72 0.11
N SER A 81 -0.81 3.97 -0.78
CA SER A 81 -0.73 3.31 -2.09
C SER A 81 0.68 2.81 -2.42
N PHE A 82 0.76 1.77 -3.25
CA PHE A 82 2.00 1.25 -3.81
C PHE A 82 1.87 1.06 -5.32
N ASN A 83 2.73 1.72 -6.10
CA ASN A 83 2.73 1.69 -7.57
C ASN A 83 1.34 1.96 -8.18
N GLY A 84 0.64 2.97 -7.66
CA GLY A 84 -0.71 3.36 -8.10
C GLY A 84 -1.85 2.50 -7.55
N SER A 85 -1.56 1.38 -6.89
CA SER A 85 -2.57 0.57 -6.21
C SER A 85 -2.79 1.06 -4.79
N VAL A 86 -4.03 1.42 -4.44
CA VAL A 86 -4.39 1.77 -3.06
C VAL A 86 -4.42 0.49 -2.22
N ILE A 87 -3.63 0.47 -1.14
CA ILE A 87 -3.51 -0.67 -0.22
C ILE A 87 -4.20 -0.42 1.13
N ALA A 88 -4.46 0.84 1.49
CA ALA A 88 -5.33 1.22 2.60
C ALA A 88 -5.96 2.60 2.34
N GLY A 89 -7.20 2.81 2.79
CA GLY A 89 -7.94 4.06 2.61
C GLY A 89 -9.10 3.99 1.61
N THR A 90 -9.63 5.15 1.24
CA THR A 90 -10.70 5.27 0.24
C THR A 90 -10.21 4.75 -1.12
N GLY A 91 -10.96 3.82 -1.72
CA GLY A 91 -10.55 3.18 -2.97
C GLY A 91 -9.54 2.03 -2.80
N ALA A 92 -9.15 1.70 -1.56
CA ALA A 92 -8.42 0.47 -1.29
C ALA A 92 -9.28 -0.72 -1.70
N THR A 93 -8.83 -1.42 -2.72
CA THR A 93 -9.40 -2.70 -3.11
C THR A 93 -8.77 -3.73 -2.18
N ASN A 94 -9.14 -3.67 -0.88
CA ASN A 94 -8.82 -4.76 0.05
C ASN A 94 -9.23 -6.05 -0.66
N GLY A 95 -8.38 -7.07 -0.64
CA GLY A 95 -8.51 -8.29 -1.45
C GLY A 95 -9.86 -9.02 -1.37
N ALA A 96 -10.81 -8.57 -0.55
CA ALA A 96 -12.22 -8.90 -0.66
C ALA A 96 -12.98 -7.95 -1.63
N SER A 97 -12.50 -7.79 -2.86
CA SER A 97 -13.40 -7.46 -3.96
C SER A 97 -13.93 -8.79 -4.50
N ASN A 98 -15.02 -9.25 -3.91
CA ASN A 98 -15.61 -10.58 -4.09
C ASN A 98 -14.67 -11.77 -3.77
N GLY A 99 -14.61 -12.16 -2.49
CA GLY A 99 -14.42 -13.57 -2.14
C GLY A 99 -13.02 -14.07 -1.76
N SER A 100 -12.09 -13.23 -1.32
CA SER A 100 -10.88 -13.74 -0.64
C SER A 100 -11.00 -13.65 0.89
N VAL A 101 -10.51 -14.70 1.56
CA VAL A 101 -10.50 -14.84 3.01
C VAL A 101 -9.06 -14.62 3.50
N SER A 102 -8.85 -13.65 4.39
CA SER A 102 -7.57 -13.46 5.07
C SER A 102 -7.35 -14.57 6.11
N TYR A 103 -6.19 -15.20 6.09
CA TYR A 103 -5.76 -16.15 7.13
C TYR A 103 -5.75 -15.48 8.51
N SER A 104 -6.43 -16.08 9.50
CA SER A 104 -6.38 -15.66 10.90
C SER A 104 -5.87 -16.79 11.78
N ALA A 105 -4.55 -16.83 12.05
CA ALA A 105 -3.99 -17.76 13.03
C ALA A 105 -4.65 -17.54 14.40
N GLY A 106 -5.32 -18.56 14.93
CA GLY A 106 -5.93 -18.54 16.26
C GLY A 106 -7.33 -17.92 16.36
N ASN A 107 -7.90 -17.38 15.27
CA ASN A 107 -9.28 -16.87 15.26
C ASN A 107 -10.13 -17.64 14.25
N PRO A 108 -11.40 -17.97 14.57
CA PRO A 108 -12.34 -18.48 13.58
C PRO A 108 -12.54 -17.45 12.46
N ILE A 109 -12.45 -17.89 11.21
CA ILE A 109 -12.78 -17.06 10.04
C ILE A 109 -14.30 -16.86 10.04
N LEU A 110 -14.74 -15.62 10.27
CA LEU A 110 -16.15 -15.23 10.23
C LEU A 110 -16.49 -14.68 8.83
N TRP A 111 -17.33 -15.40 8.08
CA TRP A 111 -17.49 -15.20 6.63
C TRP A 111 -18.77 -14.46 6.19
N SER A 112 -19.59 -13.94 7.11
CA SER A 112 -20.77 -13.11 6.75
C SER A 112 -21.52 -12.49 7.95
N LEU A 113 -22.19 -11.36 7.69
CA LEU A 113 -23.39 -10.89 8.40
C LEU A 113 -24.60 -11.63 7.77
N ASN A 114 -25.61 -12.03 8.56
CA ASN A 114 -26.79 -12.76 8.06
C ASN A 114 -27.32 -12.17 6.75
N SER A 115 -27.24 -12.92 5.66
CA SER A 115 -27.77 -12.53 4.35
C SER A 115 -28.99 -13.36 4.04
N VAL A 116 -30.10 -12.68 3.72
CA VAL A 116 -31.33 -13.29 3.22
C VAL A 116 -31.35 -13.37 1.69
N ASP A 117 -30.34 -12.82 1.01
CA ASP A 117 -30.20 -12.93 -0.44
C ASP A 117 -29.74 -14.34 -0.83
N THR A 118 -30.48 -14.96 -1.74
CA THR A 118 -30.24 -16.33 -2.21
C THR A 118 -29.36 -16.38 -3.46
N ASN A 119 -28.87 -15.24 -3.96
CA ASN A 119 -28.14 -15.17 -5.23
C ASN A 119 -26.65 -15.54 -5.20
N GLY A 120 -26.08 -15.89 -4.04
CA GLY A 120 -24.69 -16.36 -3.89
C GLY A 120 -24.60 -17.85 -3.49
N GLY A 121 -23.61 -18.58 -4.02
CA GLY A 121 -23.49 -20.04 -3.88
C GLY A 121 -23.44 -20.57 -2.44
N PHE A 122 -22.92 -19.78 -1.49
CA PHE A 122 -22.91 -20.06 -0.07
C PHE A 122 -23.46 -18.88 0.74
N TYR A 123 -24.33 -19.14 1.72
CA TYR A 123 -24.82 -18.11 2.65
C TYR A 123 -25.12 -18.69 4.03
N SER A 124 -25.21 -17.81 5.04
CA SER A 124 -25.70 -18.12 6.39
C SER A 124 -26.95 -17.29 6.70
N ASN A 125 -27.96 -17.92 7.31
CA ASN A 125 -29.23 -17.27 7.69
C ASN A 125 -29.43 -17.20 9.21
N GLY A 126 -28.33 -17.13 9.97
CA GLY A 126 -28.32 -17.08 11.43
C GLY A 126 -28.41 -18.43 12.12
N THR A 127 -28.99 -19.44 11.47
CA THR A 127 -29.13 -20.79 12.06
C THR A 127 -28.48 -21.87 11.19
N ASN A 128 -28.42 -21.69 9.88
CA ASN A 128 -27.90 -22.69 8.94
C ASN A 128 -26.84 -22.10 7.99
N ILE A 129 -25.99 -22.99 7.49
CA ILE A 129 -25.07 -22.75 6.36
C ILE A 129 -25.65 -23.49 5.14
N CYS A 130 -25.86 -22.77 4.04
CA CYS A 130 -26.57 -23.28 2.87
C CYS A 130 -25.67 -23.25 1.61
N TRP A 131 -25.73 -24.28 0.76
CA TRP A 131 -25.20 -24.28 -0.62
C TRP A 131 -26.35 -24.42 -1.62
N ARG A 132 -26.44 -23.54 -2.62
CA ARG A 132 -27.52 -23.47 -3.62
C ARG A 132 -27.75 -24.71 -4.53
N ALA A 133 -26.89 -25.72 -4.49
CA ALA A 133 -26.83 -26.78 -5.49
C ALA A 133 -27.25 -28.15 -4.94
N ARG A 134 -27.05 -28.41 -3.64
CA ARG A 134 -27.46 -29.65 -2.95
C ARG A 134 -27.61 -29.39 -1.44
N PRO A 135 -28.59 -30.01 -0.77
CA PRO A 135 -28.64 -30.03 0.69
C PRO A 135 -27.36 -30.64 1.26
N ILE A 136 -26.68 -29.94 2.16
CA ILE A 136 -25.65 -30.53 3.02
C ILE A 136 -26.34 -30.90 4.33
N THR A 137 -26.48 -32.20 4.60
CA THR A 137 -26.95 -32.69 5.90
C THR A 137 -25.77 -32.72 6.85
N LEU A 138 -25.76 -31.83 7.84
CA LEU A 138 -24.80 -31.89 8.94
C LEU A 138 -25.35 -32.88 9.98
N GLY A 139 -24.64 -33.98 10.21
CA GLY A 139 -24.95 -34.92 11.29
C GLY A 139 -24.53 -34.33 12.62
N SER A 140 -25.39 -34.38 13.64
CA SER A 140 -24.99 -34.05 15.01
C SER A 140 -24.08 -35.17 15.54
N VAL A 141 -22.86 -34.84 15.92
CA VAL A 141 -22.04 -35.72 16.76
C VAL A 141 -22.46 -35.49 18.21
N PRO A 142 -22.96 -36.52 18.94
CA PRO A 142 -23.25 -36.39 20.36
C PRO A 142 -21.98 -36.02 21.14
N PRO A 143 -22.11 -35.29 22.27
CA PRO A 143 -20.96 -34.86 23.07
C PRO A 143 -20.12 -36.01 23.62
#